data_AF-A0A257JZX6-F1
#
_entry.id   AF-A0A257JZX6-F1
#
_cell.length_a   1.000
_cell.length_b   1.000
_cell.length_c   1.000
_cell.angle_alpha   90.00
_cell.angle_beta   90.00
_cell.angle_gamma   90.00
#
_symmetry.space_group_name_H-M   'P 1'
#
loop_
_entity.id
_entity.type
_entity.pdbx_description
1 polymer ?
#
loop_
_entity_poly.entity_id
_entity_poly.type
_entity_poly.pdbx_seq_one_letter_code
_entity_poly.pdbx_strand_id
1 'polypeptide(L)'
;MKYKEKLLDLILNHDDDALMEWIGTHPELEQVDIFREMTALVEQMAAENGEDIHDTIPNFDTIPHLIDDYEDKILDEKLAEVQYNMAVEAEEKAFEKLEEAYEGIRESVIQGVLENPGNEDMLEVARKIVAIEKDAGAYEPENWIRIGL
;
A
#
# COMPACT_ATOMS: atom_id res chain seq x y z
N MET A 1 -20.30 5.86 23.14
CA MET A 1 -18.90 5.98 23.55
C MET A 1 -18.40 4.60 23.98
N LYS A 2 -17.67 3.92 23.10
CA LYS A 2 -17.02 2.62 23.31
C LYS A 2 -15.95 2.68 24.41
N TYR A 3 -15.24 3.81 24.55
CA TYR A 3 -14.09 3.93 25.45
C TYR A 3 -14.37 4.72 26.73
N LYS A 4 -15.64 5.07 26.99
CA LYS A 4 -16.04 6.00 28.06
C LYS A 4 -15.39 5.70 29.41
N GLU A 5 -15.50 4.47 29.91
CA GLU A 5 -14.98 4.10 31.24
C GLU A 5 -13.46 4.26 31.31
N LYS A 6 -12.75 3.87 30.25
CA LYS A 6 -11.29 3.95 30.21
C LYS A 6 -10.80 5.38 30.08
N LEU A 7 -11.48 6.18 29.26
CA LEU A 7 -11.20 7.62 29.12
C LEU A 7 -11.45 8.36 30.44
N LEU A 8 -12.55 8.07 31.15
CA LEU A 8 -12.81 8.66 32.46
C LEU A 8 -11.71 8.34 33.47
N ASP A 9 -11.29 7.08 33.56
CA ASP A 9 -10.19 6.64 34.42
C ASP A 9 -8.90 7.44 34.11
N LEU A 10 -8.51 7.52 32.85
CA LEU A 10 -7.27 8.21 32.44
C LEU A 10 -7.34 9.73 32.64
N ILE A 11 -8.46 10.37 32.29
CA ILE A 11 -8.65 11.82 32.42
C ILE A 11 -8.68 12.24 33.90
N LEU A 12 -9.41 11.50 34.75
CA LEU A 12 -9.54 11.83 36.18
C LEU A 12 -8.23 11.63 36.96
N ASN A 13 -7.36 10.75 36.47
CA ASN A 13 -6.04 10.53 37.05
C ASN A 13 -5.02 11.61 36.64
N HIS A 14 -5.39 12.55 35.75
CA HIS A 14 -4.52 13.63 35.24
C HIS A 14 -3.17 13.13 34.68
N ASP A 15 -3.19 11.95 34.06
CA ASP A 15 -2.00 11.33 33.47
C ASP A 15 -2.10 11.39 31.95
N ASP A 16 -1.70 12.54 31.41
CA ASP A 16 -1.74 12.83 29.96
C ASP A 16 -0.81 11.89 29.18
N ASP A 17 0.32 11.48 29.77
CA ASP A 17 1.27 10.56 29.15
C ASP A 17 0.64 9.17 29.03
N ALA A 18 0.02 8.65 30.11
CA ALA A 18 -0.66 7.36 30.07
C ALA A 18 -1.88 7.36 29.12
N LEU A 19 -2.58 8.49 29.01
CA LEU A 19 -3.66 8.66 28.05
C LEU A 19 -3.15 8.56 26.61
N MET A 20 -2.12 9.32 26.27
CA MET A 20 -1.55 9.33 24.92
C MET A 20 -0.88 8.00 24.57
N GLU A 21 -0.19 7.35 25.51
CA GLU A 21 0.37 6.01 25.32
C GLU A 21 -0.75 5.00 25.02
N TRP A 22 -1.83 5.02 25.80
CA TRP A 22 -2.96 4.12 25.59
C TRP A 22 -3.64 4.36 24.23
N ILE A 23 -3.86 5.61 23.83
CA ILE A 23 -4.38 5.94 22.50
C ILE A 23 -3.44 5.37 21.42
N GLY A 24 -2.14 5.58 21.55
CA GLY A 24 -1.13 5.09 20.60
C GLY A 24 -1.08 3.57 20.43
N THR A 25 -1.69 2.79 21.32
CA THR A 25 -1.79 1.32 21.16
C THR A 25 -2.87 0.88 20.16
N HIS A 26 -3.73 1.80 19.70
CA HIS A 26 -4.82 1.48 18.78
C HIS A 26 -4.43 1.77 17.32
N PRO A 27 -5.06 1.09 16.34
CA PRO A 27 -5.00 1.46 14.93
C PRO A 27 -5.34 2.95 14.71
N GLU A 28 -4.70 3.60 13.76
CA GLU A 28 -4.81 5.05 13.52
C GLU A 28 -6.25 5.55 13.37
N LEU A 29 -7.09 4.84 12.59
CA LEU A 29 -8.50 5.20 12.44
C LEU A 29 -9.29 5.00 13.74
N GLU A 30 -8.90 4.04 14.56
CA GLU A 30 -9.50 3.84 15.89
C GLU A 30 -9.06 4.94 16.87
N GLN A 31 -7.86 5.52 16.70
CA GLN A 31 -7.43 6.69 17.46
C GLN A 31 -8.29 7.92 17.17
N VAL A 32 -8.67 8.14 15.90
CA VAL A 32 -9.60 9.22 15.50
C VAL A 32 -10.92 9.09 16.28
N ASP A 33 -11.50 7.90 16.31
CA ASP A 33 -12.73 7.63 17.07
C ASP A 33 -12.54 7.91 18.57
N ILE A 34 -11.40 7.49 19.13
CA ILE A 34 -11.08 7.77 20.53
C ILE A 34 -10.99 9.28 20.80
N PHE A 35 -10.34 10.07 19.92
CA PHE A 35 -10.27 11.52 20.08
C PHE A 35 -11.65 12.19 19.99
N ARG A 36 -12.54 11.72 19.11
CA ARG A 36 -13.93 12.20 19.03
C ARG A 36 -14.70 11.90 20.31
N GLU A 37 -14.59 10.67 20.82
CA GLU A 37 -15.24 10.28 22.07
C GLU A 37 -14.70 11.05 23.28
N MET A 38 -13.40 11.26 23.34
CA MET A 38 -12.76 12.06 24.38
C MET A 38 -13.26 13.51 24.37
N THR A 39 -13.32 14.13 23.19
CA THR A 39 -13.83 15.50 23.02
C THR A 39 -15.27 15.61 23.55
N ALA A 40 -16.16 14.73 23.10
CA ALA A 40 -17.55 14.71 23.53
C ALA A 40 -17.71 14.41 25.04
N LEU A 41 -16.83 13.59 25.62
CA LEU A 41 -16.83 13.28 27.05
C LEU A 41 -16.44 14.49 27.89
N VAL A 42 -15.41 15.23 27.48
CA VAL A 42 -14.94 16.42 28.19
C VAL A 42 -15.99 17.53 28.14
N GLU A 43 -16.63 17.73 26.98
CA GLU A 43 -17.76 18.66 26.84
C GLU A 43 -18.94 18.26 27.75
N GLN A 44 -19.28 16.96 27.79
CA GLN A 44 -20.32 16.45 28.68
C GLN A 44 -20.00 16.71 30.16
N MET A 45 -18.74 16.49 30.59
CA MET A 45 -18.32 16.72 31.97
C MET A 45 -18.40 18.19 32.36
N ALA A 46 -17.98 19.12 31.49
CA ALA A 46 -18.11 20.56 31.73
C ALA A 46 -19.57 20.97 31.91
N ALA A 47 -20.45 20.50 31.01
CA ALA A 47 -21.89 20.76 31.10
C ALA A 47 -22.52 20.20 32.38
N GLU A 48 -22.12 19.01 32.83
CA GLU A 48 -22.59 18.41 34.08
C GLU A 48 -22.15 19.19 35.34
N ASN A 49 -20.99 19.84 35.29
CA ASN A 49 -20.48 20.71 36.36
C ASN A 49 -21.03 22.14 36.29
N GLY A 50 -21.82 22.47 35.25
CA GLY A 50 -22.33 23.82 35.02
C GLY A 50 -21.25 24.81 34.56
N GLU A 51 -20.16 24.30 33.98
CA GLU A 51 -19.06 25.07 33.43
C GLU A 51 -19.20 25.22 31.92
N ASP A 52 -18.74 26.34 31.37
CA ASP A 52 -18.57 26.50 29.93
C ASP A 52 -17.24 25.85 29.52
N ILE A 53 -17.29 24.89 28.60
CA ILE A 53 -16.09 24.22 28.12
C ILE A 53 -15.08 25.19 27.50
N HIS A 54 -15.53 26.30 26.94
CA HIS A 54 -14.67 27.32 26.34
C HIS A 54 -13.88 28.13 27.38
N ASP A 55 -14.37 28.19 28.62
CA ASP A 55 -13.64 28.82 29.73
C ASP A 55 -12.52 27.91 30.24
N THR A 56 -12.73 26.60 30.20
CA THR A 56 -11.76 25.59 30.66
C THR A 56 -10.72 25.23 29.59
N ILE A 57 -11.15 25.10 28.33
CA ILE A 57 -10.31 24.76 27.18
C ILE A 57 -10.47 25.83 26.10
N PRO A 58 -9.54 26.81 26.05
CA PRO A 58 -9.54 27.80 24.99
C PRO A 58 -9.47 27.15 23.60
N ASN A 59 -10.28 27.64 22.66
CA ASN A 59 -10.37 27.12 21.28
C ASN A 59 -10.87 25.67 21.17
N PHE A 60 -11.69 25.19 22.12
CA PHE A 60 -12.30 23.86 22.05
C PHE A 60 -12.98 23.56 20.70
N ASP A 61 -13.63 24.55 20.08
CA ASP A 61 -14.25 24.44 18.75
C ASP A 61 -13.31 24.05 17.61
N THR A 62 -11.99 24.20 17.80
CA THR A 62 -11.00 23.83 16.79
C THR A 62 -10.64 22.35 16.83
N ILE A 63 -10.93 21.66 17.94
CA ILE A 63 -10.57 20.25 18.14
C ILE A 63 -11.23 19.35 17.07
N PRO A 64 -12.54 19.48 16.74
CA PRO A 64 -13.14 18.69 15.67
C PRO A 64 -12.38 18.82 14.34
N HIS A 65 -11.98 20.03 13.95
CA HIS A 65 -11.21 20.25 12.72
C HIS A 65 -9.82 19.61 12.77
N LEU A 66 -9.15 19.65 13.92
CA LEU A 66 -7.85 18.98 14.08
C LEU A 66 -7.97 17.45 13.96
N ILE A 67 -9.07 16.88 14.45
CA ILE A 67 -9.35 15.45 14.34
C ILE A 67 -9.63 15.08 12.88
N ASP A 68 -10.44 15.89 12.18
CA ASP A 68 -10.74 15.67 10.76
C ASP A 68 -9.48 15.78 9.89
N ASP A 69 -8.63 16.80 10.11
CA ASP A 69 -7.33 16.95 9.42
C ASP A 69 -6.38 15.77 9.69
N TYR A 70 -6.46 15.16 10.88
CA TYR A 70 -5.70 13.96 11.21
C TYR A 70 -6.23 12.73 10.48
N GLU A 71 -7.56 12.55 10.46
CA GLU A 71 -8.20 11.46 9.71
C GLU A 71 -7.89 11.54 8.21
N ASP A 72 -7.99 12.72 7.61
CA ASP A 72 -7.72 12.93 6.18
C ASP A 72 -6.29 12.51 5.83
N LYS A 73 -5.29 12.84 6.65
CA LYS A 73 -3.91 12.41 6.43
C LYS A 73 -3.74 10.90 6.48
N ILE A 74 -4.37 10.26 7.46
CA ILE A 74 -4.36 8.79 7.59
C ILE A 74 -4.99 8.15 6.34
N LEU A 75 -6.11 8.69 5.87
CA LEU A 75 -6.81 8.19 4.69
C LEU A 75 -6.01 8.40 3.40
N ASP A 76 -5.36 9.56 3.24
CA ASP A 76 -4.49 9.85 2.10
C ASP A 76 -3.30 8.89 2.03
N GLU A 77 -2.65 8.63 3.16
CA GLU A 77 -1.53 7.67 3.24
C GLU A 77 -1.97 6.25 2.88
N LYS A 78 -3.09 5.79 3.44
CA LYS A 78 -3.64 4.46 3.11
C LYS A 78 -4.07 4.36 1.65
N LEU A 79 -4.64 5.43 1.09
CA LEU A 79 -5.03 5.46 -0.32
C LEU A 79 -3.78 5.39 -1.23
N ALA A 80 -2.73 6.13 -0.90
CA ALA A 80 -1.48 6.10 -1.64
C ALA A 80 -0.83 4.70 -1.61
N GLU A 81 -0.84 4.03 -0.45
CA GLU A 81 -0.35 2.66 -0.31
C GLU A 81 -1.13 1.67 -1.19
N VAL A 82 -2.48 1.75 -1.16
CA VAL A 82 -3.34 0.90 -1.99
C VAL A 82 -3.08 1.15 -3.48
N GLN A 83 -2.98 2.42 -3.90
CA GLN A 83 -2.69 2.77 -5.30
C GLN A 83 -1.34 2.24 -5.75
N TYR A 84 -0.32 2.34 -4.89
CA TYR A 84 1.00 1.79 -5.16
C TYR A 84 0.96 0.27 -5.34
N ASN A 85 0.33 -0.46 -4.41
CA ASN A 85 0.21 -1.91 -4.49
C ASN A 85 -0.55 -2.36 -5.75
N MET A 86 -1.63 -1.66 -6.12
CA MET A 86 -2.35 -1.92 -7.36
C MET A 86 -1.49 -1.68 -8.61
N ALA A 87 -0.64 -0.65 -8.60
CA ALA A 87 0.26 -0.37 -9.71
C ALA A 87 1.33 -1.47 -9.86
N VAL A 88 1.91 -1.93 -8.74
CA VAL A 88 2.86 -3.05 -8.72
C VAL A 88 2.22 -4.32 -9.24
N GLU A 89 1.03 -4.70 -8.75
CA GLU A 89 0.32 -5.89 -9.24
C GLU A 89 -0.02 -5.82 -10.73
N ALA A 90 -0.33 -4.62 -11.24
CA ALA A 90 -0.61 -4.41 -12.65
C ALA A 90 0.66 -4.55 -13.51
N GLU A 91 1.80 -4.05 -13.00
CA GLU A 91 3.10 -4.19 -13.63
C GLU A 91 3.55 -5.66 -13.66
N GLU A 92 3.44 -6.38 -12.54
CA GLU A 92 3.75 -7.81 -12.47
C GLU A 92 2.94 -8.63 -13.48
N LYS A 93 1.62 -8.42 -13.55
CA LYS A 93 0.77 -9.09 -14.55
C LYS A 93 1.11 -8.73 -15.99
N ALA A 94 1.55 -7.49 -16.23
CA ALA A 94 1.99 -7.09 -17.56
C ALA A 94 3.31 -7.77 -17.94
N PHE A 95 4.22 -7.90 -16.98
CA PHE A 95 5.49 -8.59 -17.14
C PHE A 95 5.29 -10.09 -17.40
N GLU A 96 4.45 -10.78 -16.62
CA GLU A 96 4.08 -12.19 -16.83
C GLU A 96 3.57 -12.44 -18.26
N LYS A 97 2.66 -11.58 -18.75
CA LYS A 97 2.15 -11.68 -20.13
C LYS A 97 3.23 -11.46 -21.19
N LEU A 98 4.19 -10.58 -20.91
CA LEU A 98 5.31 -10.32 -21.80
C LEU A 98 6.26 -11.52 -21.84
N GLU A 99 6.51 -12.17 -20.69
CA GLU A 99 7.28 -13.41 -20.62
C GLU A 99 6.59 -14.55 -21.39
N GLU A 100 5.29 -14.76 -21.19
CA GLU A 100 4.52 -15.77 -21.95
C GLU A 100 4.58 -15.52 -23.47
N ALA A 101 4.38 -14.27 -23.89
CA ALA A 101 4.46 -13.90 -25.30
C ALA A 101 5.88 -14.13 -25.86
N TYR A 102 6.89 -13.81 -25.07
CA TYR A 102 8.29 -14.00 -25.43
C TYR A 102 8.65 -15.48 -25.58
N GLU A 103 8.19 -16.34 -24.67
CA GLU A 103 8.33 -17.78 -24.76
C GLU A 103 7.64 -18.33 -26.03
N GLY A 104 6.42 -17.89 -26.31
CA GLY A 104 5.70 -18.29 -27.53
C GLY A 104 6.41 -17.85 -28.83
N ILE A 105 7.02 -16.66 -28.85
CA ILE A 105 7.86 -16.22 -29.98
C ILE A 105 9.08 -17.14 -30.12
N ARG A 106 9.76 -17.44 -29.00
CA ARG A 106 10.93 -18.31 -28.97
C ARG A 106 10.60 -19.69 -29.55
N GLU A 107 9.53 -20.31 -29.07
CA GLU A 107 9.07 -21.61 -29.56
C GLU A 107 8.73 -21.59 -31.05
N SER A 108 8.04 -20.54 -31.50
CA SER A 108 7.67 -20.37 -32.92
C SER A 108 8.90 -20.25 -33.83
N VAL A 109 9.93 -19.52 -33.38
CA VAL A 109 11.19 -19.38 -34.12
C VAL A 109 11.94 -20.70 -34.17
N ILE A 110 12.05 -21.40 -33.03
CA ILE A 110 12.68 -22.74 -32.97
C ILE A 110 11.97 -23.70 -33.93
N GLN A 111 10.64 -23.74 -33.89
CA GLN A 111 9.85 -24.61 -34.75
C GLN A 111 10.04 -24.26 -36.23
N GLY A 112 10.06 -22.97 -36.58
CA GLY A 112 10.30 -22.51 -37.95
C GLY A 112 11.68 -22.93 -38.51
N VAL A 113 12.71 -22.94 -37.66
CA VAL A 113 14.05 -23.45 -38.03
C VAL A 113 14.03 -24.97 -38.20
N LEU A 114 13.34 -25.72 -37.33
CA LEU A 114 13.27 -27.18 -37.38
C LEU A 114 12.46 -27.71 -38.57
N GLU A 115 11.34 -27.06 -38.92
CA GLU A 115 10.47 -27.45 -40.03
C GLU A 115 11.09 -27.16 -41.40
N ASN A 116 11.96 -26.16 -41.49
CA ASN A 116 12.69 -25.82 -42.70
C ASN A 116 14.18 -25.60 -42.40
N PRO A 117 14.99 -26.69 -42.34
CA PRO A 117 16.40 -26.65 -41.91
C PRO A 117 17.38 -25.84 -42.79
N GLY A 118 16.88 -25.15 -43.83
CA GLY A 118 17.65 -24.20 -44.65
C GLY A 118 17.12 -22.77 -44.61
N ASN A 119 16.20 -22.45 -43.69
CA ASN A 119 15.63 -21.13 -43.53
C ASN A 119 16.60 -20.21 -42.76
N GLU A 120 17.54 -19.61 -43.49
CA GLU A 120 18.59 -18.74 -42.95
C GLU A 120 18.03 -17.48 -42.28
N ASP A 121 16.89 -16.96 -42.77
CA ASP A 121 16.20 -15.81 -42.17
C ASP A 121 15.72 -16.12 -40.74
N MET A 122 15.13 -17.30 -40.52
CA MET A 122 14.68 -17.72 -39.18
C MET A 122 15.85 -18.02 -38.24
N LEU A 123 16.97 -18.53 -38.76
CA LEU A 123 18.18 -18.72 -37.98
C LEU A 123 18.81 -17.38 -37.58
N GLU A 124 18.75 -16.37 -38.45
CA GLU A 124 19.19 -15.00 -38.12
C GLU A 124 18.31 -14.37 -37.02
N VAL A 125 16.99 -14.55 -37.11
CA VAL A 125 16.05 -14.12 -36.06
C VAL A 125 16.39 -14.79 -34.72
N ALA A 126 16.59 -16.11 -34.71
CA ALA A 126 16.98 -16.84 -33.50
C ALA A 126 18.28 -16.29 -32.88
N ARG A 127 19.31 -16.03 -33.68
CA ARG A 127 20.58 -15.45 -33.20
C ARG A 127 20.41 -14.05 -32.62
N LYS A 128 19.54 -13.22 -33.20
CA LYS A 128 19.23 -11.89 -32.66
C LYS A 128 18.53 -11.99 -31.31
N ILE A 129 17.59 -12.91 -31.17
CA ILE A 129 16.90 -13.16 -29.90
C ILE A 129 17.91 -13.64 -28.84
N VAL A 130 18.78 -14.61 -29.17
CA VAL A 130 19.86 -15.06 -28.28
C VAL A 130 20.80 -13.92 -27.86
N ALA A 131 21.13 -13.00 -28.77
CA ALA A 131 21.95 -11.83 -28.44
C ALA A 131 21.23 -10.91 -27.43
N ILE A 132 19.94 -10.65 -27.64
CA ILE A 132 19.11 -9.86 -26.72
C ILE A 132 19.06 -10.52 -25.34
N GLU A 133 18.86 -11.84 -25.27
CA GLU A 133 18.84 -12.57 -23.99
C GLU A 133 20.17 -12.51 -23.25
N LYS A 134 21.29 -12.61 -23.98
CA LYS A 134 22.63 -12.51 -23.39
C LYS A 134 22.88 -11.11 -22.84
N ASP A 135 22.52 -10.08 -23.58
CA ASP A 135 22.66 -8.69 -23.16
C ASP A 135 21.76 -8.38 -21.95
N ALA A 136 20.57 -8.99 -21.88
CA ALA A 136 19.64 -8.88 -20.76
C ALA A 136 20.00 -9.79 -19.56
N GLY A 137 20.97 -10.70 -19.69
CA GLY A 137 21.32 -11.67 -18.65
C GLY A 137 20.31 -12.80 -18.46
N ALA A 138 19.38 -13.00 -19.40
CA ALA A 138 18.30 -13.99 -19.38
C ALA A 138 18.56 -15.21 -20.30
N TYR A 139 19.76 -15.31 -20.88
CA TYR A 139 20.10 -16.40 -21.79
C TYR A 139 20.29 -17.74 -21.06
N GLU A 140 19.50 -18.71 -21.46
CA GLU A 140 19.62 -20.10 -21.02
C GLU A 140 19.91 -20.99 -22.24
N PRO A 141 21.07 -21.69 -22.27
CA PRO A 141 21.44 -22.55 -23.39
C PRO A 141 20.42 -23.66 -23.69
N GLU A 142 19.72 -24.14 -22.66
CA GLU A 142 18.71 -25.21 -22.78
C GLU A 142 17.55 -24.81 -23.70
N ASN A 143 17.21 -23.51 -23.74
CA ASN A 143 16.13 -22.98 -24.57
C ASN A 143 16.44 -23.05 -26.07
N TRP A 144 17.72 -23.10 -26.47
CA TRP A 144 18.14 -22.98 -27.87
C TRP A 144 18.88 -24.21 -28.42
N ILE A 145 19.22 -25.16 -27.56
CA ILE A 145 19.99 -26.36 -27.90
C ILE A 145 19.39 -27.17 -29.06
N ARG A 146 18.05 -27.15 -29.22
CA ARG A 146 17.33 -27.85 -30.30
C ARG A 146 17.74 -27.40 -31.70
N ILE A 147 18.19 -26.15 -31.85
CA ILE A 147 18.65 -25.58 -33.13
C ILE A 147 20.16 -25.27 -33.13
N GLY A 148 20.88 -25.72 -32.10
CA GLY A 148 22.34 -25.59 -32.01
C GLY A 148 22.84 -24.17 -31.71
N LEU A 149 22.07 -23.36 -30.97
CA LEU A 149 22.42 -22.01 -30.53
C LEU A 149 22.51 -21.89 -29.01
#